data_AF-A0A5C4IZZ5-F1
#
_entry.id   AF-A0A5C4IZZ5-F1
#
_cell.length_a   1.000
_cell.length_b   1.000
_cell.length_c   1.000
_cell.angle_alpha   90.00
_cell.angle_beta   90.00
_cell.angle_gamma   90.00
#
_symmetry.space_group_name_H-M   'P 1'
#
loop_
_entity.id
_entity.type
_entity.pdbx_description
1 polymer ?
#
loop_
_entity_poly.entity_id
_entity_poly.type
_entity_poly.pdbx_seq_one_letter_code
_entity_poly.pdbx_strand_id
1 'polypeptide(L)'
;MTADRDYYNTVIAEEGPDSATLTFPPYAPERRIPLAGREIRIGRRSSSQPTPPEIDLREPPEDPGISHVHAVLLAKPDGTWTLVDPGSTNGTCMNGSMDPIPNNVEVPVAAGDRIHVGAWTTITLIRGEAT
;
A
#
# COMPACT_ATOMS: atom_id res chain seq x y z
N MET A 1 -5.56 3.81 6.67
CA MET A 1 -4.63 2.67 6.49
C MET A 1 -4.83 1.72 7.64
N THR A 2 -4.98 0.44 7.34
CA THR A 2 -5.32 -0.61 8.32
C THR A 2 -4.56 -1.90 8.00
N ALA A 3 -4.33 -2.75 9.01
CA ALA A 3 -4.05 -4.16 8.74
C ALA A 3 -5.37 -4.86 8.45
N ASP A 4 -5.49 -5.42 7.26
CA ASP A 4 -6.72 -5.94 6.69
C ASP A 4 -6.73 -7.46 6.78
N ARG A 5 -7.59 -7.97 7.66
CA ARG A 5 -7.65 -9.40 7.95
C ARG A 5 -8.19 -10.20 6.78
N ASP A 6 -9.11 -9.64 6.01
CA ASP A 6 -9.72 -10.34 4.88
C ASP A 6 -8.72 -10.44 3.73
N TYR A 7 -8.04 -9.34 3.39
CA TYR A 7 -6.96 -9.35 2.41
C TYR A 7 -5.84 -10.33 2.81
N TYR A 8 -5.40 -10.31 4.07
CA TYR A 8 -4.42 -11.28 4.58
C TYR A 8 -4.86 -12.73 4.38
N ASN A 9 -6.11 -13.05 4.72
CA ASN A 9 -6.62 -14.41 4.57
C ASN A 9 -6.62 -14.84 3.09
N THR A 10 -6.90 -13.91 2.17
CA THR A 10 -6.81 -14.17 0.72
C THR A 10 -5.37 -14.40 0.28
N VAL A 11 -4.41 -13.58 0.72
CA VAL A 11 -2.97 -13.76 0.44
C VAL A 11 -2.50 -15.15 0.90
N ILE A 12 -2.83 -15.55 2.13
CA ILE A 12 -2.48 -16.87 2.66
C ILE A 12 -3.11 -18.00 1.85
N ALA A 13 -4.34 -17.81 1.36
CA ALA A 13 -5.03 -18.82 0.57
C ALA A 13 -4.39 -19.02 -0.82
N GLU A 14 -3.87 -17.96 -1.44
CA GLU A 14 -3.23 -18.04 -2.77
C GLU A 14 -1.79 -18.54 -2.72
N GLU A 15 -1.00 -18.08 -1.75
CA GLU A 15 0.42 -18.45 -1.62
C GLU A 15 0.61 -19.85 -1.01
N GLY A 16 -0.40 -20.38 -0.32
CA GLY A 16 -0.38 -21.75 0.19
C GLY A 16 0.63 -21.98 1.33
N PRO A 17 1.16 -23.21 1.49
CA PRO A 17 1.98 -23.59 2.64
C PRO A 17 3.33 -22.85 2.74
N ASP A 18 3.79 -22.17 1.68
CA ASP A 18 5.02 -21.38 1.69
C ASP A 18 4.90 -20.11 2.54
N SER A 19 3.69 -19.62 2.83
CA SER A 19 3.46 -18.48 3.74
C SER A 19 3.37 -18.86 5.21
N ALA A 20 3.75 -20.09 5.61
CA ALA A 20 3.59 -20.61 6.97
C ALA A 20 4.28 -19.78 8.08
N THR A 21 5.13 -18.81 7.74
CA THR A 21 5.80 -17.90 8.67
C THR A 21 5.10 -16.54 8.82
N LEU A 22 4.16 -16.22 7.92
CA LEU A 22 3.48 -14.94 7.88
C LEU A 22 2.33 -14.91 8.90
N THR A 23 2.50 -14.14 9.96
CA THR A 23 1.51 -14.03 11.05
C THR A 23 0.81 -12.69 11.01
N PHE A 24 -0.53 -12.69 10.95
CA PHE A 24 -1.31 -11.46 11.07
C PHE A 24 -1.06 -10.77 12.42
N PRO A 25 -0.83 -9.44 12.45
CA PRO A 25 -0.48 -8.77 13.70
C PRO A 25 -1.64 -8.77 14.71
N PRO A 26 -1.38 -8.96 16.01
CA PRO A 26 -2.42 -8.98 17.04
C PRO A 26 -3.03 -7.60 17.31
N TYR A 27 -2.33 -6.54 16.92
CA TYR A 27 -2.78 -5.16 17.05
C TYR A 27 -2.16 -4.30 15.95
N ALA A 28 -3.00 -3.55 15.23
CA ALA A 28 -2.59 -2.63 14.18
C ALA A 28 -3.52 -1.40 14.21
N PRO A 29 -3.13 -0.28 14.81
CA PRO A 29 -3.98 0.91 14.86
C PRO A 29 -4.20 1.49 13.45
N GLU A 30 -5.41 2.00 13.20
CA GLU A 30 -5.68 2.75 11.97
C GLU A 30 -4.80 4.01 11.92
N ARG A 31 -4.20 4.27 10.77
CA ARG A 31 -3.48 5.52 10.49
C ARG A 31 -4.17 6.30 9.38
N ARG A 32 -4.30 7.62 9.56
CA ARG A 32 -4.79 8.56 8.56
C ARG A 32 -3.67 9.54 8.24
N ILE A 33 -3.30 9.61 6.98
CA ILE A 33 -2.17 10.42 6.51
C ILE A 33 -2.71 11.31 5.39
N PRO A 34 -2.56 12.64 5.49
CA PRO A 34 -2.95 13.53 4.39
C PRO A 34 -2.01 13.33 3.20
N LEU A 35 -2.56 13.30 2.00
CA LEU A 35 -1.76 13.33 0.77
C LEU A 35 -1.29 14.76 0.53
N ALA A 36 0.00 15.02 0.66
CA ALA A 36 0.59 16.35 0.54
C ALA A 36 1.78 16.33 -0.43
N GLY A 37 1.65 17.04 -1.56
CA GLY A 37 2.68 17.10 -2.60
C GLY A 37 2.19 16.56 -3.93
N ARG A 38 3.13 16.46 -4.89
CA ARG A 38 2.85 15.98 -6.25
C ARG A 38 3.07 14.48 -6.44
N GLU A 39 3.86 13.90 -5.55
CA GLU A 39 4.28 12.51 -5.56
C GLU A 39 4.34 12.03 -4.10
N ILE A 40 3.75 10.88 -3.83
CA ILE A 40 3.72 10.26 -2.50
C ILE A 40 4.22 8.82 -2.67
N ARG A 41 5.44 8.55 -2.23
CA ARG A 41 6.00 7.20 -2.20
C ARG A 41 5.45 6.47 -0.98
N ILE A 42 5.05 5.23 -1.20
CA ILE A 42 4.52 4.32 -0.20
C ILE A 42 5.49 3.14 -0.12
N GLY A 43 5.96 2.83 1.07
CA GLY A 43 6.85 1.69 1.27
C GLY A 43 7.48 1.70 2.64
N ARG A 44 8.45 0.83 2.86
CA ARG A 44 9.24 0.81 4.10
C ARG A 44 10.56 1.51 3.90
N ARG A 45 11.00 2.32 4.86
CA ARG A 45 12.32 2.94 4.81
C ARG A 45 13.45 1.91 4.61
N SER A 46 14.34 2.18 3.65
CA SER A 46 15.60 1.46 3.49
C SER A 46 16.71 2.12 4.31
N SER A 47 17.60 1.34 4.91
CA SER A 47 18.83 1.88 5.52
C SER A 47 19.80 2.46 4.48
N SER A 48 19.67 2.05 3.22
CA SER A 48 20.53 2.46 2.11
C SER A 48 19.98 3.66 1.33
N GLN A 49 18.73 4.07 1.54
CA GLN A 49 18.15 5.25 0.89
C GLN A 49 18.11 6.44 1.86
N PRO A 50 18.58 7.63 1.44
CA PRO A 50 18.72 8.77 2.33
C PRO A 50 17.38 9.42 2.70
N THR A 51 16.37 9.32 1.84
CA THR A 51 15.04 9.90 2.08
C THR A 51 14.00 8.79 2.28
N PRO A 52 13.27 8.79 3.41
CA PRO A 52 12.16 7.87 3.60
C PRO A 52 11.05 8.14 2.57
N PRO A 53 10.19 7.14 2.32
CA PRO A 53 8.93 7.37 1.61
C PRO A 53 8.04 8.33 2.42
N GLU A 54 7.19 9.09 1.72
CA GLU A 54 6.23 10.02 2.34
C GLU A 54 5.24 9.27 3.23
N ILE A 55 4.88 8.04 2.85
CA ILE A 55 4.13 7.09 3.66
C ILE A 55 5.06 5.93 4.04
N ASP A 56 5.64 6.02 5.25
CA ASP A 56 6.53 5.00 5.81
C ASP A 56 5.73 3.92 6.56
N LEU A 57 5.84 2.70 6.05
CA LEU A 57 5.12 1.52 6.51
C LEU A 57 5.95 0.62 7.44
N ARG A 58 7.06 1.15 8.00
CA ARG A 58 7.88 0.44 8.98
C ARG A 58 7.34 0.49 10.42
N GLU A 59 6.39 1.38 10.72
CA GLU A 59 5.84 1.47 12.08
C GLU A 59 5.21 0.14 12.51
N PRO A 60 5.53 -0.38 13.70
CA PRO A 60 4.95 -1.63 14.18
C PRO A 60 3.41 -1.59 14.21
N PRO A 61 2.73 -2.65 13.75
CA PRO A 61 3.31 -3.88 13.18
C PRO A 61 3.82 -3.69 11.74
N GLU A 62 5.07 -4.09 11.50
CA GLU A 62 5.68 -4.07 10.17
C GLU A 62 5.13 -5.20 9.32
N ASP A 63 4.66 -4.87 8.11
CA ASP A 63 4.25 -5.83 7.09
C ASP A 63 5.47 -6.29 6.28
N PRO A 64 5.89 -7.56 6.40
CA PRO A 64 7.12 -8.05 5.78
C PRO A 64 7.02 -8.14 4.25
N GLY A 65 5.80 -8.08 3.68
CA GLY A 65 5.59 -8.11 2.23
C GLY A 65 5.82 -6.76 1.55
N ILE A 66 6.08 -5.70 2.32
CA ILE A 66 6.24 -4.35 1.78
C ILE A 66 7.66 -4.13 1.24
N SER A 67 7.75 -3.53 0.05
CA SER A 67 9.00 -3.15 -0.60
C SER A 67 9.48 -1.77 -0.14
N HIS A 68 10.75 -1.43 -0.38
CA HIS A 68 11.27 -0.12 0.03
C HIS A 68 10.51 1.06 -0.61
N VAL A 69 10.22 0.91 -1.90
CA VAL A 69 9.24 1.71 -2.64
C VAL A 69 8.31 0.69 -3.27
N HIS A 70 7.10 0.59 -2.73
CA HIS A 70 6.14 -0.43 -3.12
C HIS A 70 5.07 0.13 -4.06
N ALA A 71 4.61 1.35 -3.79
CA ALA A 71 3.70 2.06 -4.68
C ALA A 71 3.96 3.56 -4.63
N VAL A 72 3.49 4.28 -5.63
CA VAL A 72 3.58 5.74 -5.74
C VAL A 72 2.23 6.31 -6.13
N LEU A 73 1.73 7.27 -5.36
CA LEU A 73 0.59 8.09 -5.75
C LEU A 73 1.08 9.39 -6.41
N LEU A 74 0.57 9.69 -7.60
CA LEU A 74 0.93 10.87 -8.38
C LEU A 74 -0.27 11.81 -8.50
N ALA A 75 -0.11 13.07 -8.08
CA ALA A 75 -1.14 14.08 -8.20
C ALA A 75 -1.20 14.57 -9.65
N LYS A 76 -2.40 14.62 -10.21
CA LYS A 76 -2.65 15.12 -11.56
C LYS A 76 -3.08 16.60 -11.52
N PRO A 77 -2.85 17.37 -12.59
CA PRO A 77 -3.21 18.80 -12.63
C PRO A 77 -4.70 19.10 -12.43
N ASP A 78 -5.56 18.13 -12.71
CA ASP A 78 -7.01 18.21 -12.52
C ASP A 78 -7.47 17.89 -11.07
N GLY A 79 -6.53 17.64 -10.16
CA GLY A 79 -6.79 17.31 -8.76
C GLY A 79 -7.11 15.83 -8.52
N THR A 80 -7.05 14.98 -9.54
CA THR A 80 -7.14 13.53 -9.40
C THR A 80 -5.79 12.93 -9.00
N TRP A 81 -5.80 11.63 -8.66
CA TRP A 81 -4.60 10.87 -8.35
C TRP A 81 -4.50 9.64 -9.25
N THR A 82 -3.27 9.25 -9.56
CA THR A 82 -2.96 7.94 -10.15
C THR A 82 -2.05 7.16 -9.22
N LEU A 83 -2.14 5.83 -9.28
CA LEU A 83 -1.31 4.88 -8.58
C LEU A 83 -0.35 4.21 -9.56
N VAL A 84 0.91 4.03 -9.16
CA VAL A 84 1.93 3.30 -9.92
C VAL A 84 2.60 2.31 -8.99
N ASP A 85 2.72 1.06 -9.42
CA ASP A 85 3.66 0.10 -8.83
C ASP A 85 4.99 0.15 -9.62
N PRO A 86 6.12 0.56 -9.02
CA PRO A 86 7.41 0.66 -9.72
C PRO A 86 8.14 -0.68 -9.89
N GLY A 87 7.49 -1.81 -9.60
CA GLY A 87 8.10 -3.15 -9.59
C GLY A 87 8.35 -3.67 -8.18
N SER A 88 7.37 -3.51 -7.30
CA SER A 88 7.35 -4.09 -5.97
C SER A 88 7.43 -5.61 -6.02
N THR A 89 7.93 -6.22 -4.95
CA THR A 89 8.18 -7.68 -4.92
C THR A 89 6.89 -8.50 -4.89
N ASN A 90 5.89 -8.04 -4.13
CA ASN A 90 4.62 -8.76 -3.95
C ASN A 90 3.49 -8.19 -4.82
N GLY A 91 3.78 -7.17 -5.63
CA GLY A 91 2.78 -6.47 -6.42
C GLY A 91 1.86 -5.57 -5.59
N THR A 92 1.14 -4.71 -6.30
CA THR A 92 0.11 -3.84 -5.74
C THR A 92 -1.24 -4.26 -6.29
N CYS A 93 -2.15 -4.66 -5.41
CA CYS A 93 -3.50 -5.07 -5.78
C CYS A 93 -4.49 -3.97 -5.43
N MET A 94 -5.66 -3.97 -6.07
CA MET A 94 -6.68 -2.96 -5.85
C MET A 94 -8.05 -3.57 -5.63
N ASN A 95 -8.78 -3.01 -4.67
CA ASN A 95 -10.13 -3.40 -4.32
C ASN A 95 -10.21 -4.92 -4.06
N GLY A 96 -11.27 -5.60 -4.46
CA GLY A 96 -11.39 -7.05 -4.23
C GLY A 96 -10.52 -7.93 -5.15
N SER A 97 -9.66 -7.35 -6.00
CA SER A 97 -8.84 -8.11 -6.95
C SER A 97 -7.53 -8.55 -6.32
N MET A 98 -7.12 -9.80 -6.58
CA MET A 98 -5.77 -10.30 -6.29
C MET A 98 -4.84 -10.22 -7.50
N ASP A 99 -5.36 -9.92 -8.69
CA ASP A 99 -4.52 -9.60 -9.84
C ASP A 99 -3.84 -8.24 -9.61
N PRO A 100 -2.49 -8.17 -9.58
CA PRO A 100 -1.78 -6.93 -9.35
C PRO A 100 -1.93 -5.98 -10.54
N ILE A 101 -1.88 -4.69 -10.27
CA ILE A 101 -1.82 -3.68 -11.33
C ILE A 101 -0.52 -3.84 -12.15
N PRO A 102 -0.50 -3.47 -13.44
CA PRO A 102 0.72 -3.55 -14.24
C PRO A 102 1.82 -2.63 -13.71
N ASN A 103 3.04 -3.15 -13.64
CA ASN A 103 4.21 -2.38 -13.21
C ASN A 103 4.47 -1.19 -14.15
N ASN A 104 4.83 -0.04 -13.56
CA ASN A 104 5.17 1.20 -14.24
C ASN A 104 4.05 1.77 -15.14
N VAL A 105 2.79 1.39 -14.87
CA VAL A 105 1.61 1.94 -15.53
C VAL A 105 0.80 2.75 -14.53
N GLU A 106 0.41 3.97 -14.91
CA GLU A 106 -0.47 4.81 -14.10
C GLU A 106 -1.91 4.29 -14.13
N VAL A 107 -2.43 3.94 -12.96
CA VAL A 107 -3.82 3.53 -12.76
C VAL A 107 -4.59 4.65 -12.05
N PRO A 108 -5.66 5.21 -12.63
CA PRO A 108 -6.49 6.22 -11.96
C PRO A 108 -7.10 5.69 -10.67
N VAL A 109 -7.10 6.52 -9.61
CA VAL A 109 -7.69 6.17 -8.32
C VAL A 109 -8.57 7.30 -7.78
N ALA A 110 -9.60 6.92 -7.02
CA ALA A 110 -10.58 7.83 -6.45
C ALA A 110 -10.85 7.53 -4.96
N ALA A 111 -11.56 8.46 -4.31
CA ALA A 111 -12.05 8.21 -2.96
C ALA A 111 -12.95 6.97 -2.92
N GLY A 112 -12.70 6.09 -1.95
CA GLY A 112 -13.34 4.79 -1.81
C GLY A 112 -12.46 3.62 -2.29
N ASP A 113 -11.50 3.87 -3.20
CA ASP A 113 -10.59 2.81 -3.66
C ASP A 113 -9.72 2.29 -2.51
N ARG A 114 -9.54 0.97 -2.51
CA ARG A 114 -8.67 0.25 -1.58
C ARG A 114 -7.44 -0.20 -2.35
N ILE A 115 -6.27 0.16 -1.84
CA ILE A 115 -4.98 -0.23 -2.38
C ILE A 115 -4.37 -1.23 -1.41
N HIS A 116 -4.04 -2.41 -1.91
CA HIS A 116 -3.50 -3.51 -1.15
C HIS A 116 -2.00 -3.63 -1.46
N VAL A 117 -1.19 -3.61 -0.41
CA VAL A 117 0.27 -3.70 -0.49
C VAL A 117 0.79 -4.66 0.56
N GLY A 118 1.84 -5.39 0.22
CA GLY A 118 2.39 -6.41 1.10
C GLY A 118 1.39 -7.52 1.45
N ALA A 119 1.52 -8.05 2.66
CA ALA A 119 0.79 -9.23 3.11
C ALA A 119 -0.55 -8.93 3.78
N TRP A 120 -0.74 -7.73 4.32
CA TRP A 120 -1.98 -7.39 5.03
C TRP A 120 -2.33 -5.90 4.97
N THR A 121 -1.48 -5.04 4.42
CA THR A 121 -1.69 -3.61 4.51
C THR A 121 -2.69 -3.12 3.45
N THR A 122 -3.75 -2.45 3.91
CA THR A 122 -4.73 -1.80 3.03
C THR A 122 -4.79 -0.30 3.26
N ILE A 123 -4.75 0.45 2.16
CA ILE A 123 -4.85 1.90 2.11
C ILE A 123 -6.16 2.25 1.41
N THR A 124 -7.13 2.73 2.19
CA THR A 124 -8.37 3.29 1.63
C THR A 124 -8.18 4.77 1.36
N LEU A 125 -8.41 5.20 0.12
CA LEU A 125 -8.44 6.61 -0.22
C LEU A 125 -9.75 7.23 0.26
N ILE A 126 -9.64 8.34 0.98
CA ILE A 126 -10.80 9.10 1.45
C ILE A 126 -10.69 10.52 0.93
N ARG A 127 -11.82 11.14 0.59
CA ARG A 127 -11.84 12.58 0.32
C ARG A 127 -11.64 13.30 1.65
N GLY A 128 -10.60 14.11 1.75
CA GLY A 128 -10.42 15.00 2.90
C GLY A 128 -11.54 16.04 2.91
N GLU A 129 -12.08 16.33 4.09
CA GLU A 129 -12.85 17.56 4.29
C GLU A 129 -11.85 18.72 4.33
N ALA A 130 -12.04 19.73 3.48
CA ALA A 130 -11.26 20.96 3.60
C ALA A 130 -11.64 21.60 4.95
N THR A 131 -10.69 21.63 5.89
CA THR A 131 -10.83 22.39 7.13
C THR A 131 -10.46 23.84 6.88
#